data_AF-A0A1C6HQ05-F1
#
_entry.id   AF-A0A1C6HQ05-F1
#
_cell.length_a   1.000
_cell.length_b   1.000
_cell.length_c   1.000
_cell.angle_alpha   90.00
_cell.angle_beta   90.00
_cell.angle_gamma   90.00
#
_symmetry.space_group_name_H-M   'P 1'
#
loop_
_entity.id
_entity.type
_entity.pdbx_description
1 polymer ?
#
loop_
_entity_poly.entity_id
_entity_poly.type
_entity_poly.pdbx_seq_one_letter_code
_entity_poly.pdbx_strand_id
1 'polypeptide(L)' 'MDQLFQRFENQGIEKGEAIGIEKTLKEQLKVKLGTISSPLEEKLTTTSLEKLNVLTLNIFNINSEEDVLKIIC' A
#
# COMPACT_ATOMS: atom_id res chain seq x y z
N MET A 1 -19.79 -23.45 -9.78
CA MET A 1 -19.17 -22.56 -8.77
C MET A 1 -20.17 -21.46 -8.49
N ASP A 2 -20.65 -21.39 -7.25
CA ASP A 2 -21.63 -20.40 -6.80
C ASP A 2 -21.07 -18.97 -6.89
N GLN A 3 -21.89 -17.99 -7.29
CA GLN A 3 -21.48 -16.57 -7.35
C GLN A 3 -20.94 -16.07 -6.00
N LEU A 4 -21.42 -16.65 -4.90
CA LEU A 4 -20.94 -16.37 -3.55
C LEU A 4 -19.47 -16.79 -3.37
N PHE A 5 -19.08 -17.97 -3.84
CA PHE A 5 -17.70 -18.47 -3.75
C PHE A 5 -16.76 -17.64 -4.61
N GLN A 6 -17.18 -17.22 -5.81
CA GLN A 6 -16.38 -16.32 -6.65
C GLN A 6 -16.11 -14.97 -5.98
N ARG A 7 -17.08 -14.41 -5.26
CA ARG A 7 -16.87 -13.16 -4.51
C ARG A 7 -15.87 -13.34 -3.38
N PHE A 8 -15.95 -14.44 -2.63
CA PHE A 8 -14.98 -14.73 -1.57
C PHE A 8 -13.56 -14.95 -2.11
N GLU A 9 -13.43 -15.64 -3.24
CA GLU A 9 -12.15 -15.85 -3.91
C GLU A 9 -11.55 -14.52 -4.38
N ASN A 10 -12.31 -13.69 -5.08
CA ASN A 10 -11.87 -12.38 -5.53
C ASN A 10 -11.47 -11.47 -4.35
N GLN A 11 -12.26 -11.43 -3.28
CA GLN A 11 -11.92 -10.68 -2.06
C GLN A 11 -10.63 -11.17 -1.40
N GLY A 12 -10.40 -12.49 -1.40
CA GLY A 12 -9.17 -13.10 -0.89
C GLY A 12 -7.94 -12.68 -1.69
N ILE A 13 -8.06 -12.68 -3.02
CA ILE A 13 -7.01 -12.25 -3.95
C ILE A 13 -6.69 -10.77 -3.73
N GLU A 14 -7.69 -9.89 -3.78
CA GLU A 14 -7.49 -8.44 -3.59
C GLU A 14 -6.84 -8.12 -2.23
N LYS A 15 -7.24 -8.83 -1.18
CA LYS A 15 -6.64 -8.66 0.15
C LYS A 15 -5.19 -9.14 0.19
N GLY A 16 -4.89 -10.27 -0.45
CA GLY A 16 -3.53 -10.79 -0.56
C GLY A 16 -2.61 -9.83 -1.31
N GLU A 17 -3.09 -9.27 -2.42
CA GLU A 17 -2.37 -8.27 -3.22
C GLU A 17 -2.11 -7.00 -2.40
N ALA A 18 -3.12 -6.46 -1.71
CA ALA A 18 -2.95 -5.27 -0.87
C ALA A 18 -1.87 -5.46 0.20
N ILE A 19 -1.87 -6.61 0.90
CA ILE A 19 -0.86 -6.93 1.92
C ILE A 19 0.54 -7.04 1.31
N GLY A 20 0.66 -7.63 0.12
CA GLY A 20 1.93 -7.76 -0.58
C GLY A 20 2.51 -6.39 -0.95
N ILE A 21 1.70 -5.55 -1.61
CA ILE A 21 2.10 -4.22 -2.04
C ILE A 21 2.42 -3.32 -0.86
N GLU A 22 1.61 -3.35 0.21
CA GLU A 22 1.86 -2.62 1.45
C GLU A 22 3.25 -2.92 2.03
N LYS A 23 3.60 -4.21 2.17
CA LYS A 23 4.90 -4.62 2.72
C LYS A 23 6.06 -4.13 1.85
N THR A 24 5.95 -4.31 0.54
CA THR A 24 6.98 -3.86 -0.40
C THR A 24 7.16 -2.34 -0.35
N LEU A 25 6.07 -1.58 -0.30
CA LEU A 25 6.14 -0.12 -0.19
C LEU A 25 6.78 0.34 1.12
N LYS A 26 6.49 -0.31 2.25
CA LYS A 26 7.14 -0.01 3.54
C LYS A 26 8.65 -0.19 3.45
N GLU A 27 9.13 -1.27 2.85
CA GLU A 27 10.56 -1.52 2.66
C GLU A 27 11.21 -0.51 1.71
N GLN A 28 10.57 -0.22 0.57
CA GLN A 28 11.07 0.76 -0.39
C GLN A 28 11.17 2.17 0.22
N LEU A 29 10.16 2.58 0.98
CA LEU A 29 10.16 3.86 1.68
C LEU A 29 11.24 3.92 2.76
N LYS A 30 11.47 2.83 3.51
CA LYS A 30 12.61 2.73 4.44
C LYS A 30 13.95 2.86 3.74
N VAL A 31 14.13 2.22 2.59
CA VAL A 31 15.36 2.33 1.81
C VAL A 31 15.56 3.76 1.29
N LYS A 32 14.49 4.42 0.84
CA LYS A 32 14.58 5.76 0.24
C LYS A 32 14.70 6.89 1.26
N LEU A 33 13.96 6.81 2.37
CA LEU A 33 13.89 7.84 3.40
C LEU A 33 14.79 7.55 4.61
N GLY A 34 15.36 6.34 4.69
CA GLY A 34 16.17 5.85 5.81
C GLY A 34 15.31 5.28 6.94
N THR A 35 14.34 6.05 7.42
CA THR A 35 13.35 5.62 8.41
C THR A 35 11.95 6.08 7.99
N ILE A 36 10.93 5.41 8.53
CA ILE A 36 9.54 5.85 8.41
C ILE A 36 8.88 5.87 9.78
N SER A 37 7.99 6.82 10.00
CA SER A 37 7.26 6.99 11.24
C SER A 37 6.21 5.89 11.42
N SER A 38 5.99 5.48 12.67
CA SER A 38 4.95 4.49 13.00
C SER A 38 3.54 4.90 12.52
N PRO A 39 3.13 6.19 12.59
CA PRO A 39 1.85 6.62 12.02
C PRO A 39 1.77 6.42 10.51
N LEU A 40 2.87 6.61 9.77
CA LEU A 40 2.89 6.36 8.33
C LEU A 40 2.80 4.86 8.02
N GLU A 41 3.49 4.02 8.80
CA GLU A 41 3.36 2.56 8.66
C GLU A 41 1.93 2.08 8.87
N GLU A 42 1.23 2.61 9.88
CA GLU A 42 -0.16 2.27 10.16
C GLU A 42 -1.11 2.75 9.05
N LYS A 43 -0.87 3.95 8.51
CA LYS A 43 -1.63 4.47 7.37
C LYS A 43 -1.47 3.60 6.12
N LEU A 44 -0.25 3.13 5.82
CA LEU A 44 -0.02 2.23 4.69
C LEU A 44 -0.81 0.92 4.83
N THR A 45 -0.91 0.37 6.05
CA THR A 45 -1.70 -0.85 6.33
C THR A 45 -3.21 -0.66 6.11
N THR A 46 -3.71 0.54 6.34
CA THR A 46 -5.15 0.86 6.25
C THR A 46 -5.55 1.48 4.92
N THR A 47 -4.58 1.74 4.04
CA THR A 47 -4.80 2.36 2.74
C THR A 47 -5.38 1.36 1.73
N SER A 48 -6.32 1.82 0.90
CA SER A 48 -6.89 1.03 -0.19
C SER A 48 -5.84 0.61 -1.23
N LEU A 49 -6.02 -0.57 -1.83
CA LEU A 49 -5.18 -1.09 -2.90
C LEU A 49 -4.94 -0.08 -4.04
N GLU A 50 -5.97 0.67 -4.45
CA GLU A 50 -5.87 1.69 -5.50
C GLU A 50 -4.83 2.77 -5.15
N LYS A 51 -4.94 3.38 -3.96
CA LYS A 51 -3.97 4.39 -3.49
C LYS A 51 -2.56 3.81 -3.31
N LEU A 52 -2.44 2.56 -2.86
CA LEU A 52 -1.14 1.86 -2.80
C LEU A 52 -0.52 1.68 -4.20
N ASN A 53 -1.33 1.39 -5.21
CA ASN A 53 -0.88 1.30 -6.60
C ASN A 53 -0.40 2.67 -7.11
N VAL A 54 -1.14 3.75 -6.83
CA VAL A 54 -0.71 5.11 -7.19
C VAL A 54 0.63 5.47 -6.51
N LEU A 55 0.79 5.12 -5.24
CA LEU A 55 2.05 5.33 -4.52
C LEU A 55 3.20 4.52 -5.13
N THR A 56 2.95 3.26 -5.52
CA THR A 56 3.92 2.41 -6.21
C THR A 56 4.43 3.06 -7.49
N LEU A 57 3.54 3.65 -8.28
CA LEU A 57 3.92 4.32 -9.54
C LEU A 57 4.74 5.60 -9.30
N ASN A 58 4.54 6.27 -8.16
CA ASN A 58 5.19 7.53 -7.83
C ASN A 58 6.38 7.37 -6.87
N ILE A 59 6.77 6.14 -6.51
CA ILE A 59 7.75 5.87 -5.45
C ILE A 59 9.10 6.58 -5.66
N PHE A 60 9.54 6.71 -6.91
CA PHE A 60 10.79 7.39 -7.25
C PHE A 60 10.74 8.90 -7.02
N ASN A 61 9.55 9.51 -7.09
CA ASN A 61 9.34 10.94 -6.92
C ASN A 61 9.16 11.37 -5.45
N ILE A 62 9.03 10.42 -4.52
CA ILE A 62 8.80 10.68 -3.09
C ILE A 62 10.10 11.09 -2.40
N ASN A 63 10.20 12.27 -1.80
CA ASN A 63 11.41 12.67 -1.07
C ASN A 63 11.19 12.88 0.42
N SER A 64 9.94 12.74 0.88
CA SER A 64 9.56 12.91 2.28
C SER A 64 8.34 12.05 2.62
N GLU A 65 8.09 11.83 3.91
CA GLU A 65 6.83 11.22 4.36
C GLU A 65 5.60 12.04 3.97
N GLU A 66 5.74 13.36 3.87
CA GLU A 66 4.64 14.24 3.48
C GLU A 66 4.20 14.00 2.03
N ASP A 67 5.14 13.70 1.12
CA ASP A 67 4.80 13.33 -0.26
C ASP A 67 4.02 12.02 -0.32
N VAL A 68 4.33 11.07 0.56
CA VAL A 68 3.56 9.82 0.70
C VAL A 68 2.15 10.13 1.17
N LEU A 69 2.03 10.95 2.22
CA LEU A 69 0.74 11.32 2.80
C LEU A 69 -0.17 12.03 1.81
N LYS A 70 0.37 12.90 0.93
CA LYS A 70 -0.41 13.56 -0.14
C LYS A 70 -1.07 12.59 -1.12
N ILE A 71 -0.53 11.38 -1.25
CA ILE A 71 -1.07 10.36 -2.15
C ILE A 71 -2.09 9.48 -1.43
N ILE A 72 -1.81 9.11 -0.17
CA ILE A 72 -2.60 8.10 0.54
C ILE A 72 -3.70 8.67 1.45
N CYS A 73 -3.57 9.92 1.93
CA CYS A 73 -4.66 10.63 2.63
C CYS A 73 -5.62 11.27 1.63
#